data_AF-A0AAF1AUH3-F1
#
_entry.id   AF-A0AAF1AUH3-F1
#
_cell.length_a   1.000
_cell.length_b   1.000
_cell.length_c   1.000
_cell.angle_alpha   90.00
_cell.angle_beta   90.00
_cell.angle_gamma   90.00
#
_symmetry.space_group_name_H-M   'P 1'
#
loop_
_entity.id
_entity.type
_entity.pdbx_description
1 polymer ?
#
loop_
_entity_poly.entity_id
_entity_poly.type
_entity_poly.pdbx_seq_one_letter_code
_entity_poly.pdbx_strand_id
1 'polypeptide(L)'
;MSNKIHVDEKWFYMTKKKENYYLLLDEGEPHRTCKSKNFVDKVMFLAAVARPRFDAEGNVTFSGKLGIWPFVTKEPAKRSSVNRPAGTLETKAMTSVGRDVIRSFYINKLLKAIREKWPREDYGKSICIQQDNARTHIDPDDPEFCQAAAQEGFNIYVRCQPPNSPDLNVLDLGFFNAIQSLRYKESPKTVDELVSAVEKAYEDFSPISSNHIFLTLQQVMVEIMKVRGDNNYKISHMNKARLQREGRLPCQLSCDNQLVENTLAWLNTM
;
A
#
# COMPACT_ATOMS: atom_id res chain seq x y z
N MET A 1 12.59 3.77 11.13
CA MET A 1 11.38 3.40 10.36
C MET A 1 10.93 1.95 10.58
N SER A 2 11.61 1.14 11.39
CA SER A 2 11.30 -0.30 11.53
C SER A 2 9.99 -0.60 12.29
N ASN A 3 9.45 0.39 13.01
CA ASN A 3 8.21 0.29 13.78
C ASN A 3 7.00 0.99 13.14
N LYS A 4 7.12 1.42 11.88
CA LYS A 4 6.03 2.07 11.15
C LYS A 4 5.39 1.08 10.17
N ILE A 5 4.07 1.06 10.19
CA ILE A 5 3.21 0.40 9.22
C ILE A 5 2.55 1.50 8.40
N HIS A 6 2.66 1.43 7.09
CA HIS A 6 1.93 2.30 6.18
C HIS A 6 0.65 1.60 5.75
N VAL A 7 -0.47 2.31 5.86
CA VAL A 7 -1.80 1.85 5.47
C VAL A 7 -2.41 2.86 4.52
N ASP A 8 -3.09 2.36 3.50
CA ASP A 8 -3.78 3.17 2.50
C ASP A 8 -4.71 2.29 1.66
N GLU A 9 -5.66 2.92 0.96
CA GLU A 9 -6.59 2.26 0.05
C GLU A 9 -6.34 2.59 -1.42
N LYS A 10 -6.55 1.61 -2.29
CA LYS A 10 -6.48 1.83 -3.74
C LYS A 10 -7.54 1.09 -4.52
N TRP A 11 -8.09 1.77 -5.53
CA TRP A 11 -8.89 1.16 -6.58
C TRP A 11 -8.03 0.44 -7.62
N PHE A 12 -8.26 -0.85 -7.78
CA PHE A 12 -7.74 -1.66 -8.88
C PHE A 12 -8.84 -1.88 -9.91
N TYR A 13 -8.53 -1.64 -11.18
CA TYR A 13 -9.49 -1.68 -12.29
C TYR A 13 -9.33 -2.96 -13.10
N MET A 14 -10.43 -3.48 -13.64
CA MET A 14 -10.46 -4.65 -14.52
C MET A 14 -9.58 -4.48 -15.77
N THR A 15 -9.50 -3.26 -16.30
CA THR A 15 -8.67 -2.92 -17.44
C THR A 15 -8.24 -1.46 -17.39
N LYS A 16 -7.12 -1.12 -18.05
CA LYS A 16 -6.81 0.28 -18.36
C LYS A 16 -7.81 0.84 -19.38
N LYS A 17 -7.98 2.16 -19.33
CA LYS A 17 -8.81 2.93 -20.28
C LYS A 17 -8.16 3.06 -21.67
N LYS A 18 -6.83 3.06 -21.72
CA LYS A 18 -6.00 3.13 -22.93
C LYS A 18 -4.84 2.16 -22.76
N GLU A 19 -4.51 1.43 -23.81
CA GLU A 19 -3.37 0.52 -23.90
C GLU A 19 -2.67 0.77 -25.24
N ASN A 20 -1.35 0.68 -25.25
CA ASN A 20 -0.54 0.76 -26.46
C ASN A 20 -0.12 -0.65 -26.84
N TYR A 21 -0.30 -1.03 -28.11
CA TYR A 21 0.08 -2.32 -28.65
C TYR A 21 1.16 -2.11 -29.72
N TYR A 22 2.15 -2.99 -29.75
CA TYR A 22 3.02 -3.15 -30.91
C TYR A 22 2.36 -4.16 -31.83
N LEU A 23 2.16 -3.79 -33.10
CA LEU A 23 1.50 -4.61 -34.11
C LEU A 23 2.49 -4.89 -35.24
N LEU A 24 2.35 -6.05 -35.89
CA LEU A 24 3.03 -6.31 -37.16
C LEU A 24 2.39 -5.47 -38.28
N LEU A 25 3.10 -5.30 -39.40
CA LEU A 25 2.64 -4.50 -40.54
C LEU A 25 1.30 -4.99 -41.13
N ASP A 26 1.03 -6.28 -41.01
CA ASP A 26 -0.16 -6.98 -41.50
C ASP A 26 -1.19 -7.29 -40.40
N GLU A 27 -0.90 -6.96 -39.15
CA GLU A 27 -1.81 -7.20 -38.02
C GLU A 27 -2.81 -6.05 -37.88
N GLY A 28 -4.10 -6.38 -37.96
CA GLY A 28 -5.17 -5.41 -37.79
C GLY A 28 -5.20 -4.81 -36.38
N GLU A 29 -5.50 -3.51 -36.28
CA GLU A 29 -5.58 -2.84 -34.97
C GLU A 29 -6.61 -3.53 -34.05
N PRO A 30 -6.23 -3.89 -32.81
CA PRO A 30 -7.12 -4.59 -31.90
C PRO A 30 -8.27 -3.67 -31.46
N HIS A 31 -9.49 -4.00 -31.90
CA HIS A 31 -10.69 -3.26 -31.53
C HIS A 31 -11.22 -3.69 -30.16
N ARG A 32 -11.22 -2.76 -29.20
CA ARG A 32 -11.77 -3.00 -27.86
C ARG A 32 -13.06 -2.23 -27.65
N THR A 33 -14.15 -2.96 -27.42
CA THR A 33 -15.44 -2.37 -27.07
C THR A 33 -15.67 -2.38 -25.56
N CYS A 34 -16.23 -1.29 -25.04
CA CYS A 34 -16.77 -1.24 -23.68
C CYS A 34 -18.03 -0.38 -23.70
N LYS A 35 -19.01 -0.69 -22.84
CA LYS A 35 -20.25 0.10 -22.78
C LYS A 35 -19.98 1.54 -22.34
N SER A 36 -19.03 1.75 -21.42
CA SER A 36 -18.55 3.07 -21.02
C SER A 36 -17.23 2.99 -20.27
N LYS A 37 -16.31 3.91 -20.57
CA LYS A 37 -15.00 4.02 -19.90
C LYS A 37 -15.09 4.50 -18.45
N ASN A 38 -16.24 5.02 -18.03
CA ASN A 38 -16.48 5.50 -16.66
C ASN A 38 -16.94 4.38 -15.71
N PHE A 39 -17.44 3.27 -16.26
CA PHE A 39 -17.98 2.15 -15.49
C PHE A 39 -17.15 0.89 -15.67
N VAL A 40 -15.83 1.04 -15.77
CA VAL A 40 -14.92 -0.11 -15.71
C VAL A 40 -15.00 -0.68 -14.30
N ASP A 41 -15.32 -1.98 -14.21
CA ASP A 41 -15.37 -2.69 -12.94
C ASP A 41 -14.05 -2.50 -12.17
N LYS A 42 -14.19 -2.22 -10.88
CA LYS A 42 -13.08 -1.92 -10.00
C LYS A 42 -13.38 -2.38 -8.58
N VAL A 43 -12.34 -2.74 -7.85
CA VAL A 43 -12.40 -3.15 -6.44
C VAL A 43 -11.40 -2.30 -5.67
N MET A 44 -11.84 -1.76 -4.53
CA MET A 44 -10.96 -1.05 -3.61
C MET A 44 -10.32 -2.06 -2.68
N PHE A 45 -9.04 -1.87 -2.36
CA PHE A 45 -8.32 -2.69 -1.40
C PHE A 45 -7.69 -1.81 -0.34
N LEU A 46 -7.74 -2.27 0.91
CA LEU A 46 -6.88 -1.79 1.99
C LEU A 46 -5.57 -2.55 1.94
N ALA A 47 -4.43 -1.87 1.90
CA ALA A 47 -3.12 -2.50 2.01
C ALA A 47 -2.39 -2.02 3.26
N ALA A 48 -1.61 -2.92 3.87
CA ALA A 48 -0.76 -2.60 4.98
C ALA A 48 0.63 -3.19 4.77
N VAL A 49 1.65 -2.32 4.84
CA VAL A 49 3.05 -2.70 4.67
C VAL A 49 3.95 -2.01 5.68
N ALA A 50 4.84 -2.78 6.27
CA ALA A 50 5.96 -2.31 7.06
C ALA A 50 7.26 -2.51 6.28
N ARG A 51 8.36 -2.03 6.85
CA ARG A 51 9.65 -2.20 6.23
C ARG A 51 10.10 -3.67 6.28
N PRO A 52 10.48 -4.28 5.15
CA PRO A 52 11.08 -5.61 5.15
C PRO A 52 12.41 -5.64 5.92
N ARG A 53 12.71 -6.80 6.52
CA ARG A 53 13.94 -7.06 7.28
C ARG A 53 14.65 -8.29 6.71
N PHE A 54 15.96 -8.25 6.83
CA PHE A 54 16.86 -9.25 6.31
C PHE A 54 17.87 -9.63 7.39
N ASP A 55 18.35 -10.86 7.38
CA ASP A 55 19.50 -11.28 8.19
C ASP A 55 20.83 -10.79 7.59
N ALA A 56 21.96 -11.17 8.19
CA ALA A 56 23.29 -10.75 7.74
C ALA A 56 23.66 -11.36 6.38
N GLU A 57 23.10 -12.52 6.05
CA GLU A 57 23.27 -13.25 4.81
C GLU A 57 22.36 -12.74 3.68
N GLY A 58 21.40 -11.85 4.01
CA GLY A 58 20.47 -11.24 3.07
C GLY A 58 19.19 -12.02 2.84
N ASN A 59 18.90 -13.04 3.65
CA ASN A 59 17.62 -13.75 3.62
C ASN A 59 16.54 -12.91 4.29
N VAL A 60 15.31 -13.04 3.79
CA VAL A 60 14.16 -12.29 4.31
C VAL A 60 13.71 -12.89 5.64
N THR A 61 13.89 -12.16 6.74
CA THR A 61 13.36 -12.53 8.07
C THR A 61 11.96 -11.98 8.30
N PHE A 62 11.64 -10.86 7.66
CA PHE A 62 10.31 -10.26 7.67
C PHE A 62 10.06 -9.59 6.32
N SER A 63 9.02 -10.02 5.60
CA SER A 63 8.74 -9.48 4.25
C SER A 63 8.21 -8.04 4.26
N GLY A 64 7.79 -7.53 5.42
CA GLY A 64 7.10 -6.25 5.53
C GLY A 64 5.62 -6.31 5.10
N LYS A 65 5.19 -7.37 4.43
CA LYS A 65 3.82 -7.54 3.95
C LYS A 65 2.90 -8.01 5.08
N LEU A 66 1.98 -7.16 5.53
CA LEU A 66 0.97 -7.54 6.54
C LEU A 66 -0.29 -8.10 5.89
N GLY A 67 -0.83 -7.37 4.91
CA GLY A 67 -1.92 -7.87 4.07
C GLY A 67 -2.40 -6.87 3.04
N ILE A 68 -3.24 -7.37 2.15
CA ILE A 68 -4.07 -6.62 1.22
C ILE A 68 -5.47 -7.22 1.29
N TRP A 69 -6.50 -6.39 1.49
CA TRP A 69 -7.85 -6.86 1.76
C TRP A 69 -8.86 -6.14 0.86
N PRO A 70 -9.63 -6.87 0.04
CA PRO A 70 -10.64 -6.28 -0.82
C PRO A 70 -11.85 -5.79 -0.01
N PHE A 71 -12.39 -4.62 -0.36
CA PHE A 71 -13.71 -4.19 0.08
C PHE A 71 -14.77 -4.82 -0.82
N VAL A 72 -15.22 -6.01 -0.45
CA VAL A 72 -16.23 -6.80 -1.17
C VAL A 72 -17.31 -7.35 -0.25
N THR A 73 -18.51 -7.55 -0.79
CA THR A 73 -19.62 -8.26 -0.15
C THR A 73 -19.98 -9.50 -0.95
N LYS A 74 -20.52 -10.52 -0.29
CA LYS A 74 -21.15 -11.67 -0.97
C LYS A 74 -22.65 -11.45 -0.99
N GLU A 75 -23.23 -11.33 -2.18
CA GLU A 75 -24.67 -11.13 -2.37
C GLU A 75 -25.26 -12.20 -3.27
N PRO A 76 -26.46 -12.73 -2.98
CA PRO A 76 -27.11 -13.69 -3.88
C PRO A 76 -27.49 -13.03 -5.22
N ALA A 77 -27.26 -13.75 -6.31
CA ALA A 77 -27.62 -13.36 -7.66
C ALA A 77 -29.13 -13.12 -7.76
N LYS A 78 -29.54 -11.88 -8.10
CA LYS A 78 -30.96 -11.51 -8.18
C LYS A 78 -31.68 -12.10 -9.40
N ARG A 79 -30.93 -12.47 -10.45
CA ARG A 79 -31.46 -13.01 -11.71
C ARG A 79 -30.62 -14.19 -12.15
N SER A 80 -31.26 -15.20 -12.72
CA SER A 80 -30.57 -16.29 -13.39
C SER A 80 -29.93 -15.76 -14.68
N SER A 81 -28.74 -16.26 -15.00
CA SER A 81 -28.07 -16.08 -16.29
C SER A 81 -27.56 -17.42 -16.79
N VAL A 82 -27.09 -17.46 -18.04
CA VAL A 82 -26.48 -18.66 -18.65
C VAL A 82 -25.34 -19.22 -17.79
N ASN A 83 -24.62 -18.36 -17.07
CA ASN A 83 -23.45 -18.76 -16.30
C ASN A 83 -23.75 -19.04 -14.82
N ARG A 84 -24.96 -18.74 -14.32
CA ARG A 84 -25.31 -18.91 -12.90
C ARG A 84 -26.82 -18.82 -12.62
N PRO A 85 -27.38 -19.73 -11.82
CA PRO A 85 -28.76 -19.62 -11.35
C PRO A 85 -28.93 -18.49 -10.33
N ALA A 86 -30.15 -17.94 -10.25
CA ALA A 86 -30.54 -17.00 -9.19
C ALA A 86 -30.28 -17.62 -7.80
N GLY A 87 -29.83 -16.80 -6.86
CA GLY A 87 -29.47 -17.22 -5.50
C GLY A 87 -27.98 -17.59 -5.32
N THR A 88 -27.22 -17.80 -6.39
CA THR A 88 -25.76 -18.04 -6.29
C THR A 88 -25.07 -16.84 -5.64
N LEU A 89 -24.25 -17.05 -4.61
CA LEU A 89 -23.51 -15.95 -3.96
C LEU A 89 -22.46 -15.39 -4.93
N GLU A 90 -22.57 -14.11 -5.24
CA GLU A 90 -21.63 -13.36 -6.07
C GLU A 90 -20.85 -12.37 -5.20
N THR A 91 -19.54 -12.31 -5.44
CA THR A 91 -18.69 -11.27 -4.88
C THR A 91 -18.93 -9.95 -5.63
N LYS A 92 -19.28 -8.90 -4.89
CA LYS A 92 -19.45 -7.55 -5.42
C LYS A 92 -18.53 -6.57 -4.73
N ALA A 93 -17.98 -5.65 -5.50
CA ALA A 93 -17.22 -4.53 -4.98
C ALA A 93 -18.14 -3.63 -4.13
N MET A 94 -17.68 -3.25 -2.94
CA MET A 94 -18.35 -2.23 -2.16
C MET A 94 -18.24 -0.89 -2.88
N THR A 95 -19.37 -0.20 -3.06
CA THR A 95 -19.41 1.11 -3.75
C THR A 95 -19.13 2.28 -2.82
N SER A 96 -19.35 2.08 -1.51
CA SER A 96 -19.08 3.07 -0.46
C SER A 96 -18.38 2.38 0.70
N VAL A 97 -17.24 2.93 1.11
CA VAL A 97 -16.46 2.48 2.26
C VAL A 97 -16.48 3.61 3.28
N GLY A 98 -17.24 3.43 4.35
CA GLY A 98 -17.35 4.40 5.45
C GLY A 98 -16.39 4.09 6.60
N ARG A 99 -16.37 4.98 7.60
CA ARG A 99 -15.49 4.86 8.77
C ARG A 99 -15.67 3.56 9.53
N ASP A 100 -16.90 3.08 9.68
CA ASP A 100 -17.16 1.83 10.40
C ASP A 100 -16.61 0.60 9.67
N VAL A 101 -16.60 0.64 8.34
CA VAL A 101 -15.98 -0.41 7.51
C VAL A 101 -14.47 -0.37 7.67
N ILE A 102 -13.85 0.82 7.59
CA ILE A 102 -12.40 0.99 7.83
C ILE A 102 -12.02 0.51 9.22
N ARG A 103 -12.74 0.94 10.27
CA ARG A 103 -12.53 0.50 11.66
C ARG A 103 -12.59 -1.03 11.76
N SER A 104 -13.63 -1.64 11.20
CA SER A 104 -13.78 -3.09 11.20
C SER A 104 -12.61 -3.80 10.50
N PHE A 105 -12.11 -3.25 9.39
CA PHE A 105 -10.91 -3.80 8.72
C PHE A 105 -9.66 -3.63 9.58
N TYR A 106 -9.49 -2.49 10.24
CA TYR A 106 -8.36 -2.24 11.13
C TYR A 106 -8.36 -3.26 12.28
N ILE A 107 -9.49 -3.43 12.95
CA ILE A 107 -9.62 -4.33 14.10
C ILE A 107 -9.52 -5.80 13.67
N ASN A 108 -10.32 -6.23 12.69
CA ASN A 108 -10.50 -7.65 12.39
C ASN A 108 -9.47 -8.21 11.40
N LYS A 109 -8.78 -7.34 10.64
CA LYS A 109 -7.80 -7.74 9.62
C LYS A 109 -6.40 -7.24 9.97
N LEU A 110 -6.23 -5.93 10.12
CA LEU A 110 -4.91 -5.34 10.32
C LEU A 110 -4.30 -5.73 11.66
N LEU A 111 -4.98 -5.49 12.79
CA LEU A 111 -4.47 -5.85 14.11
C LEU A 111 -4.17 -7.35 14.20
N LYS A 112 -5.06 -8.19 13.67
CA LYS A 112 -4.84 -9.63 13.58
C LYS A 112 -3.56 -9.97 12.81
N ALA A 113 -3.38 -9.39 11.62
CA ALA A 113 -2.19 -9.62 10.81
C ALA A 113 -0.90 -9.11 11.48
N ILE A 114 -0.97 -7.99 12.21
CA ILE A 114 0.16 -7.49 13.00
C ILE A 114 0.53 -8.54 14.07
N ARG A 115 -0.43 -9.00 14.87
CA ARG A 115 -0.14 -9.98 15.94
C ARG A 115 0.44 -11.29 15.41
N GLU A 116 -0.02 -11.74 14.24
CA GLU A 116 0.44 -12.97 13.61
C GLU A 116 1.83 -12.84 12.97
N LYS A 117 2.12 -11.71 12.31
CA LYS A 117 3.28 -11.57 11.42
C LYS A 117 4.36 -10.62 11.95
N TRP A 118 4.07 -9.81 12.96
CA TRP A 118 5.03 -8.83 13.46
C TRP A 118 6.25 -9.52 14.07
N PRO A 119 7.47 -9.02 13.81
CA PRO A 119 8.68 -9.69 14.29
C PRO A 119 8.75 -9.75 15.82
N ARG A 120 9.04 -10.94 16.37
CA ARG A 120 9.00 -11.22 17.82
C ARG A 120 10.07 -10.45 18.59
N GLU A 121 11.17 -10.08 17.94
CA GLU A 121 12.24 -9.27 18.54
C GLU A 121 11.80 -7.83 18.90
N ASP A 122 10.63 -7.41 18.41
CA ASP A 122 10.03 -6.12 18.72
C ASP A 122 8.87 -6.21 19.71
N TYR A 123 8.67 -7.36 20.35
CA TYR A 123 7.64 -7.49 21.38
C TYR A 123 7.84 -6.43 22.48
N GLY A 124 6.75 -5.78 22.88
CA GLY A 124 6.77 -4.66 23.82
C GLY A 124 7.20 -3.30 23.26
N LYS A 125 7.69 -3.23 22.00
CA LYS A 125 7.96 -1.94 21.34
C LYS A 125 6.68 -1.35 20.75
N SER A 126 6.62 -0.02 20.69
CA SER A 126 5.47 0.68 20.12
C SER A 126 5.45 0.59 18.58
N ILE A 127 4.29 0.24 18.03
CA ILE A 127 4.03 0.12 16.60
C ILE A 127 3.12 1.27 16.16
N CYS A 128 3.57 2.04 15.18
CA CYS A 128 2.83 3.16 14.62
C CYS A 128 2.18 2.75 13.30
N ILE A 129 0.86 2.80 13.22
CA ILE A 129 0.11 2.73 11.96
C ILE A 129 -0.02 4.15 11.42
N GLN A 130 0.54 4.38 10.24
CA GLN A 130 0.43 5.64 9.52
C GLN A 130 -0.69 5.54 8.48
N GLN A 131 -1.64 6.47 8.54
CA GLN A 131 -2.73 6.64 7.60
C GLN A 131 -2.76 8.08 7.05
N ASP A 132 -3.52 8.33 5.99
CA ASP A 132 -3.80 9.68 5.50
C ASP A 132 -4.94 10.37 6.29
N ASN A 133 -5.33 11.58 5.87
CA ASN A 133 -6.37 12.37 6.52
C ASN A 133 -7.76 12.23 5.85
N ALA A 134 -8.02 11.13 5.13
CA ALA A 134 -9.33 10.88 4.52
C ALA A 134 -10.43 10.88 5.58
N ARG A 135 -11.60 11.48 5.27
CA ARG A 135 -12.73 11.58 6.21
C ARG A 135 -13.24 10.22 6.70
N THR A 136 -13.01 9.18 5.91
CA THR A 136 -13.37 7.79 6.18
C THR A 136 -12.42 7.10 7.14
N HIS A 137 -11.25 7.68 7.43
CA HIS A 137 -10.34 7.10 8.40
C HIS A 137 -10.85 7.27 9.83
N ILE A 138 -10.38 6.36 10.68
CA ILE A 138 -10.65 6.41 12.11
C ILE A 138 -9.84 7.54 12.74
N ASP A 139 -10.38 8.09 13.83
CA ASP A 139 -9.63 9.00 14.67
C ASP A 139 -8.47 8.24 15.33
N PRO A 140 -7.26 8.82 15.49
CA PRO A 140 -6.19 8.20 16.25
C PRO A 140 -6.59 7.73 17.65
N ASP A 141 -7.54 8.42 18.28
CA ASP A 141 -8.07 8.12 19.61
C ASP A 141 -9.42 7.37 19.55
N ASP A 142 -9.75 6.72 18.42
CA ASP A 142 -10.98 5.94 18.25
C ASP A 142 -11.10 4.85 19.34
N PRO A 143 -12.11 4.91 20.24
CA PRO A 143 -12.14 4.07 21.44
C PRO A 143 -12.18 2.57 21.16
N GLU A 144 -12.93 2.16 20.15
CA GLU A 144 -13.06 0.76 19.75
C GLU A 144 -11.73 0.23 19.20
N PHE A 145 -11.06 1.02 18.35
CA PHE A 145 -9.73 0.66 17.87
C PHE A 145 -8.71 0.60 19.00
N CYS A 146 -8.65 1.62 19.88
CA CYS A 146 -7.70 1.66 21.00
C CYS A 146 -7.89 0.47 21.95
N GLN A 147 -9.14 0.11 22.26
CA GLN A 147 -9.46 -1.05 23.09
C GLN A 147 -8.96 -2.35 22.45
N ALA A 148 -9.19 -2.53 21.14
CA ALA A 148 -8.70 -3.69 20.42
C ALA A 148 -7.16 -3.69 20.35
N ALA A 149 -6.55 -2.55 20.07
CA ALA A 149 -5.10 -2.40 19.91
C ALA A 149 -4.31 -2.70 21.19
N ALA A 150 -4.88 -2.45 22.37
CA ALA A 150 -4.26 -2.71 23.67
C ALA A 150 -4.25 -4.20 24.09
N GLN A 151 -4.90 -5.08 23.32
CA GLN A 151 -4.93 -6.51 23.62
C GLN A 151 -3.60 -7.19 23.30
N GLU A 152 -3.36 -8.35 23.92
CA GLU A 152 -2.24 -9.26 23.62
C GLU A 152 -0.82 -8.67 23.84
N GLY A 153 -0.73 -7.59 24.64
CA GLY A 153 0.54 -6.99 25.06
C GLY A 153 1.26 -6.19 23.96
N PHE A 154 0.58 -5.87 22.86
CA PHE A 154 1.09 -4.96 21.84
C PHE A 154 0.77 -3.51 22.21
N ASN A 155 1.69 -2.59 21.88
CA ASN A 155 1.47 -1.16 21.97
C ASN A 155 1.31 -0.60 20.55
N ILE A 156 0.09 -0.64 20.01
CA ILE A 156 -0.23 -0.21 18.64
C ILE A 156 -1.03 1.09 18.71
N TYR A 157 -0.62 2.09 17.95
CA TYR A 157 -1.34 3.35 17.84
C TYR A 157 -1.37 3.86 16.40
N VAL A 158 -2.34 4.69 16.08
CA VAL A 158 -2.51 5.30 14.76
C VAL A 158 -1.97 6.73 14.78
N ARG A 159 -1.40 7.16 13.67
CA ARG A 159 -1.11 8.58 13.39
C ARG A 159 -1.44 8.93 11.96
N CYS A 160 -1.98 10.12 11.80
CA CYS A 160 -2.14 10.72 10.49
C CYS A 160 -0.81 11.29 10.01
N GLN A 161 -0.50 11.09 8.74
CA GLN A 161 0.61 11.77 8.07
C GLN A 161 0.26 13.25 7.78
N PRO A 162 1.25 14.09 7.43
CA PRO A 162 0.98 15.46 7.01
C PRO A 162 -0.03 15.53 5.84
N PRO A 163 -0.94 16.54 5.82
CA PRO A 163 -1.90 16.69 4.74
C PRO A 163 -1.23 16.83 3.37
N ASN A 164 -1.85 16.26 2.32
CA ASN A 164 -1.38 16.33 0.93
C ASN A 164 0.05 15.79 0.70
N SER A 165 0.49 14.81 1.49
CA SER A 165 1.83 14.20 1.38
C SER A 165 1.78 12.72 1.00
N PRO A 166 1.29 12.36 -0.20
CA PRO A 166 1.29 10.95 -0.66
C PRO A 166 2.71 10.39 -0.82
N ASP A 167 3.69 11.26 -1.07
CA ASP A 167 5.12 10.98 -1.08
C ASP A 167 5.68 10.48 0.27
N LEU A 168 4.97 10.73 1.38
CA LEU A 168 5.29 10.24 2.72
C LEU A 168 4.65 8.89 3.06
N ASN A 169 3.89 8.30 2.13
CA ASN A 169 3.33 6.95 2.25
C ASN A 169 3.99 6.01 1.25
N VAL A 170 4.63 4.93 1.70
CA VAL A 170 5.29 3.97 0.78
C VAL A 170 4.31 3.30 -0.18
N LEU A 171 3.04 3.21 0.21
CA LEU A 171 1.98 2.62 -0.61
C LEU A 171 1.79 3.44 -1.90
N ASP A 172 1.55 4.74 -1.76
CA ASP A 172 1.45 5.70 -2.85
C ASP A 172 2.76 5.93 -3.58
N LEU A 173 3.87 6.08 -2.83
CA LEU A 173 5.18 6.45 -3.36
C LEU A 173 5.69 5.45 -4.43
N GLY A 174 5.31 4.18 -4.34
CA GLY A 174 5.67 3.24 -5.39
C GLY A 174 5.08 1.83 -5.28
N PHE A 175 4.66 1.39 -4.09
CA PHE A 175 4.24 0.01 -3.89
C PHE A 175 2.99 -0.33 -4.70
N PHE A 176 1.98 0.54 -4.65
CA PHE A 176 0.76 0.36 -5.41
C PHE A 176 0.96 0.41 -6.92
N ASN A 177 1.86 1.26 -7.41
CA ASN A 177 2.19 1.31 -8.83
C ASN A 177 2.86 0.01 -9.27
N ALA A 178 3.70 -0.58 -8.42
CA ALA A 178 4.34 -1.86 -8.69
C ALA A 178 3.33 -3.03 -8.72
N ILE A 179 2.45 -3.14 -7.71
CA ILE A 179 1.39 -4.17 -7.69
C ILE A 179 0.47 -4.01 -8.90
N GLN A 180 0.07 -2.78 -9.20
CA GLN A 180 -0.81 -2.52 -10.33
C GLN A 180 -0.15 -2.93 -11.66
N SER A 181 1.15 -2.70 -11.82
CA SER A 181 1.92 -3.17 -12.99
C SER A 181 1.95 -4.70 -13.08
N LEU A 182 2.18 -5.40 -11.97
CA LEU A 182 2.15 -6.87 -11.92
C LEU A 182 0.77 -7.42 -12.27
N ARG A 183 -0.28 -6.85 -11.67
CA ARG A 183 -1.67 -7.21 -11.95
C ARG A 183 -2.06 -7.02 -13.42
N TYR A 184 -1.49 -6.03 -14.13
CA TYR A 184 -1.78 -5.84 -15.56
C TYR A 184 -1.20 -6.92 -16.48
N LYS A 185 -0.34 -7.80 -15.97
CA LYS A 185 0.08 -9.01 -16.68
C LYS A 185 -1.01 -10.09 -16.68
N GLU A 186 -2.00 -9.96 -15.81
CA GLU A 186 -3.17 -10.81 -15.73
C GLU A 186 -4.35 -10.16 -16.48
N SER A 187 -5.26 -10.98 -17.02
CA SER A 187 -6.44 -10.52 -17.76
C SER A 187 -7.75 -11.01 -17.10
N PRO A 188 -8.05 -10.57 -15.87
CA PRO A 188 -9.24 -11.00 -15.16
C PRO A 188 -10.51 -10.53 -15.87
N LYS A 189 -11.55 -11.36 -15.80
CA LYS A 189 -12.87 -11.14 -16.41
C LYS A 189 -13.99 -11.02 -15.37
N THR A 190 -13.70 -11.35 -14.11
CA THR A 190 -14.64 -11.32 -13.00
C THR A 190 -14.05 -10.60 -11.78
N VAL A 191 -14.91 -10.18 -10.85
CA VAL A 191 -14.47 -9.55 -9.58
C VAL A 191 -13.57 -10.52 -8.80
N ASP A 192 -13.91 -11.80 -8.73
CA ASP A 192 -13.12 -12.82 -8.03
C ASP A 192 -11.74 -13.04 -8.67
N GLU A 193 -11.67 -13.04 -10.01
CA GLU A 193 -10.39 -13.09 -10.72
C GLU A 193 -9.56 -11.83 -10.50
N LEU A 194 -10.20 -10.65 -10.44
CA LEU A 194 -9.50 -9.40 -10.13
C LEU A 194 -8.92 -9.42 -8.72
N VAL A 195 -9.69 -9.91 -7.74
CA VAL A 195 -9.22 -10.09 -6.36
C VAL A 195 -8.04 -11.03 -6.32
N SER A 196 -8.18 -12.23 -6.89
CA SER A 196 -7.09 -13.22 -6.95
C SER A 196 -5.83 -12.66 -7.62
N ALA A 197 -5.98 -11.89 -8.71
CA ALA A 197 -4.86 -11.29 -9.41
C ALA A 197 -4.14 -10.21 -8.59
N VAL A 198 -4.87 -9.41 -7.82
CA VAL A 198 -4.28 -8.39 -6.92
C VAL A 198 -3.59 -9.05 -5.73
N GLU A 199 -4.20 -10.06 -5.12
CA GLU A 199 -3.60 -10.83 -4.03
C GLU A 199 -2.33 -11.55 -4.48
N LYS A 200 -2.35 -12.19 -5.65
CA LYS A 200 -1.17 -12.79 -6.27
C LYS A 200 -0.08 -11.75 -6.53
N ALA A 201 -0.42 -10.61 -7.13
CA ALA A 201 0.54 -9.54 -7.39
C ALA A 201 1.16 -8.97 -6.11
N TYR A 202 0.40 -8.89 -5.02
CA TYR A 202 0.90 -8.52 -3.70
C TYR A 202 1.86 -9.57 -3.15
N GLU A 203 1.55 -10.86 -3.31
CA GLU A 203 2.41 -11.93 -2.84
C GLU A 203 3.71 -12.06 -3.64
N ASP A 204 3.63 -11.93 -4.96
CA ASP A 204 4.77 -11.99 -5.87
C ASP A 204 5.69 -10.77 -5.76
N PHE A 205 5.24 -9.66 -5.14
CA PHE A 205 6.04 -8.46 -5.03
C PHE A 205 7.25 -8.66 -4.10
N SER A 206 8.44 -8.43 -4.65
CA SER A 206 9.71 -8.69 -3.97
C SER A 206 9.92 -7.82 -2.72
N PRO A 207 10.28 -8.42 -1.57
CA PRO A 207 10.71 -7.66 -0.38
C PRO A 207 11.93 -6.77 -0.64
N ILE A 208 12.82 -7.14 -1.57
CA ILE A 208 13.99 -6.31 -1.93
C ILE A 208 13.51 -5.02 -2.62
N SER A 209 12.61 -5.15 -3.60
CA SER A 209 11.99 -4.01 -4.27
C SER A 209 11.17 -3.15 -3.30
N SER A 210 10.48 -3.77 -2.33
CA SER A 210 9.82 -3.06 -1.25
C SER A 210 10.80 -2.22 -0.43
N ASN A 211 11.95 -2.79 -0.01
CA ASN A 211 12.98 -2.05 0.73
C ASN A 211 13.52 -0.85 -0.07
N HIS A 212 13.64 -0.97 -1.40
CA HIS A 212 14.04 0.14 -2.25
C HIS A 212 13.08 1.34 -2.16
N ILE A 213 11.77 1.09 -2.02
CA ILE A 213 10.75 2.14 -1.85
C ILE A 213 10.91 2.80 -0.48
N PHE A 214 11.18 2.04 0.59
CA PHE A 214 11.47 2.60 1.92
C PHE A 214 12.73 3.47 1.93
N LEU A 215 13.76 3.11 1.16
CA LEU A 215 14.93 3.96 0.99
C LEU A 215 14.57 5.21 0.18
N THR A 216 13.73 5.11 -0.85
CA THR A 216 13.21 6.28 -1.57
C THR A 216 12.45 7.21 -0.61
N LEU A 217 11.62 6.68 0.29
CA LEU A 217 10.91 7.47 1.29
C LEU A 217 11.88 8.26 2.18
N GLN A 218 13.00 7.66 2.58
CA GLN A 218 14.04 8.39 3.35
C GLN A 218 14.69 9.50 2.52
N GLN A 219 14.93 9.28 1.22
CA GLN A 219 15.42 10.33 0.31
C GLN A 219 14.40 11.47 0.19
N VAL A 220 13.13 11.15 0.02
CA VAL A 220 12.02 12.11 -0.02
C VAL A 220 12.01 12.98 1.24
N MET A 221 12.10 12.38 2.42
CA MET A 221 12.15 13.15 3.67
C MET A 221 13.34 14.12 3.73
N VAL A 222 14.52 13.70 3.24
CA VAL A 222 15.70 14.57 3.13
C VAL A 222 15.47 15.71 2.16
N GLU A 223 14.87 15.46 1.00
CA GLU A 223 14.57 16.52 0.03
C GLU A 223 13.53 17.50 0.55
N ILE A 224 12.46 17.04 1.21
CA ILE A 224 11.44 17.88 1.87
C ILE A 224 12.10 18.83 2.89
N MET A 225 13.05 18.35 3.69
CA MET A 225 13.78 19.20 4.64
C MET A 225 14.58 20.29 3.94
N LYS A 226 15.24 19.98 2.81
CA LYS A 226 16.02 20.96 2.03
C LYS A 226 15.14 22.07 1.46
N VAL A 227 13.92 21.73 1.04
CA VAL A 227 12.95 22.70 0.49
C VAL A 227 11.94 23.21 1.51
N ARG A 228 12.18 22.98 2.82
CA ARG A 228 11.37 23.50 3.94
C ARG A 228 9.88 23.13 3.83
N GLY A 229 9.59 21.86 3.52
CA GLY A 229 8.21 21.36 3.50
C GLY A 229 7.49 21.48 2.16
N ASP A 230 8.10 22.12 1.15
CA ASP A 230 7.54 22.20 -0.21
C ASP A 230 7.60 20.83 -0.93
N ASN A 231 6.81 20.66 -1.98
CA ASN A 231 6.80 19.47 -2.84
C ASN A 231 7.63 19.63 -4.13
N ASN A 232 8.21 20.81 -4.35
CA ASN A 232 9.05 21.11 -5.50
C ASN A 232 10.49 20.61 -5.30
N TYR A 233 10.66 19.29 -5.34
CA TYR A 233 11.97 18.66 -5.27
C TYR A 233 12.08 17.50 -6.27
N LYS A 234 13.32 17.08 -6.53
CA LYS A 234 13.60 15.90 -7.35
C LYS A 234 14.17 14.80 -6.48
N ILE A 235 13.61 13.60 -6.59
CA ILE A 235 14.13 12.44 -5.88
C ILE A 235 15.49 12.05 -6.49
N SER A 236 16.55 12.12 -5.68
CA SER A 236 17.89 11.74 -6.10
C SER A 236 17.98 10.23 -6.41
N HIS A 237 18.56 9.88 -7.56
CA HIS A 237 18.72 8.49 -7.96
C HIS A 237 20.00 7.90 -7.34
N MET A 238 19.86 6.93 -6.43
CA MET A 238 21.02 6.32 -5.72
C MET A 238 21.46 4.95 -6.26
N ASN A 239 20.97 4.53 -7.44
CA ASN A 239 21.33 3.25 -8.06
C ASN A 239 21.21 2.05 -7.10
N LYS A 240 20.10 1.97 -6.36
CA LYS A 240 19.85 1.01 -5.27
C LYS A 240 20.18 -0.44 -5.67
N ALA A 241 19.77 -0.85 -6.87
CA ALA A 241 20.06 -2.19 -7.40
C ALA A 241 21.56 -2.48 -7.55
N ARG A 242 22.38 -1.49 -7.95
CA ARG A 242 23.84 -1.65 -8.02
C ARG A 242 24.43 -1.78 -6.61
N LEU A 243 24.06 -0.88 -5.70
CA LEU A 243 24.53 -0.92 -4.32
C LEU A 243 24.16 -2.23 -3.63
N GLN A 244 22.97 -2.78 -3.90
CA GLN A 244 22.54 -4.07 -3.36
C GLN A 244 23.42 -5.21 -3.86
N ARG A 245 23.72 -5.27 -5.17
CA ARG A 245 24.62 -6.29 -5.73
C ARG A 245 26.03 -6.21 -5.17
N GLU A 246 26.49 -5.01 -4.84
CA GLU A 246 27.80 -4.78 -4.21
C GLU A 246 27.80 -5.03 -2.69
N GLY A 247 26.65 -5.37 -2.07
CA GLY A 247 26.55 -5.50 -0.61
C GLY A 247 26.70 -4.18 0.15
N ARG A 248 26.52 -3.04 -0.53
CA ARG A 248 26.76 -1.67 -0.03
C ARG A 248 25.49 -0.85 0.14
N LEU A 249 24.32 -1.45 -0.08
CA LEU A 249 23.06 -0.73 0.11
C LEU A 249 22.83 -0.50 1.61
N PRO A 250 22.74 0.76 2.06
CA PRO A 250 22.59 1.05 3.48
C PRO A 250 21.22 0.59 3.99
N CYS A 251 21.20 0.09 5.23
CA CYS A 251 19.95 -0.17 5.94
C CYS A 251 19.23 1.13 6.33
N GLN A 252 19.91 2.25 6.48
CA GLN A 252 19.26 3.54 6.73
C GLN A 252 20.14 4.64 6.13
N LEU A 253 19.50 5.62 5.50
CA LEU A 253 20.21 6.77 4.98
C LEU A 253 20.59 7.69 6.13
N SER A 254 21.84 8.13 6.13
CA SER A 254 22.29 9.22 6.99
C SER A 254 21.62 10.53 6.54
N CYS A 255 21.15 11.31 7.50
CA CYS A 255 20.79 12.71 7.27
C CYS A 255 21.93 13.59 7.77
N ASP A 256 22.23 14.67 7.03
CA ASP A 256 23.20 15.67 7.47
C ASP A 256 22.69 16.38 8.73
N ASN A 257 23.51 16.43 9.77
CA ASN A 257 23.16 17.09 11.04
C ASN A 257 22.92 18.58 10.83
N GLN A 258 23.69 19.25 9.97
CA GLN A 258 23.50 20.67 9.69
C GLN A 258 22.13 20.92 9.05
N LEU A 259 21.69 20.03 8.15
CA LEU A 259 20.36 20.10 7.57
C LEU A 259 19.27 19.97 8.65
N VAL A 260 19.42 19.01 9.57
CA VAL A 260 18.47 18.82 10.67
C VAL A 260 18.40 20.08 11.55
N GLU A 261 19.55 20.62 11.96
CA GLU A 261 19.61 21.84 12.77
C GLU A 261 18.97 23.03 12.06
N ASN A 262 19.26 23.22 10.76
CA ASN A 262 18.67 24.28 9.95
C ASN A 262 17.15 24.13 9.82
N THR A 263 16.66 22.90 9.63
CA THR A 263 15.22 22.62 9.57
C THR A 263 14.56 22.92 10.92
N LEU A 264 15.15 22.49 12.04
CA LEU A 264 14.63 22.78 13.39
C LEU A 264 14.61 24.28 13.68
N ALA A 265 15.68 24.99 13.33
CA ALA A 265 15.76 26.44 13.48
C ALA A 265 14.65 27.14 12.68
N TRP A 266 14.40 26.70 11.44
CA TRP A 266 13.31 27.23 10.62
C TRP A 266 11.92 26.92 11.21
N LEU A 267 11.68 25.69 11.69
CA LEU A 267 10.42 25.33 12.34
C LEU A 267 10.13 26.18 13.58
N ASN A 268 11.16 26.54 14.34
CA ASN A 268 11.04 27.42 15.51
C ASN A 268 10.75 28.89 15.17
N THR A 269 10.81 29.27 13.88
CA THR A 269 10.50 30.63 13.40
C THR A 269 9.07 30.77 12.86
N MET A 270 8.33 29.66 12.75
CA MET A 270 6.92 29.63 12.32
C MET A 270 5.98 29.63 13.51
#